data_AF-A0AAW7JX41-F1
#
_entry.id   AF-A0AAW7JX41-F1
#
_cell.length_a   1.000
_cell.length_b   1.000
_cell.length_c   1.000
_cell.angle_alpha   90.00
_cell.angle_beta   90.00
_cell.angle_gamma   90.00
#
_symmetry.space_group_name_H-M   'P 1'
#
loop_
_entity.id
_entity.type
_entity.pdbx_description
1 polymer ?
#
loop_
_entity_poly.entity_id
_entity_poly.type
_entity_poly.pdbx_seq_one_letter_code
_entity_poly.pdbx_strand_id
1 'polypeptide(L)'
;MCTGIRFADPAGTMYFGRNLDWTTSYGERVVVTPPAAKVPAAFERAGDPERGHAVIGMGIIVEGIPLYFDCGNDAGLAVAGLNFPQSARYAAEPAPTGVNVAAYEFPFWVARNFATLDEVRAALENVTVVARAVNDELPVANLHWIIGDETGSIAVECLEDGMRVWEDDVDVLTNEPTFCWHRQNLRNYISLTEDEPAHVTWDKAELIPFGSGPGMQGIPGDYSGPARFVKAAFVNGHYPEQASEADNVTRLFRTLGSVAVPDGCARMADGSYEKTLYTSGFSSARCTYYHASYDDPQIRAYPLSSCDLSGVHPFVMPDAA
;
A
#
# COMPACT_ATOMS: atom_id res chain seq x y z
N MET A 1 11.97 -0.13 1.96
CA MET A 1 11.18 -0.73 0.87
C MET A 1 9.76 -0.95 1.38
N CYS A 2 8.83 -1.44 0.56
CA CYS A 2 7.43 -1.62 0.96
C CYS A 2 6.78 -2.72 0.11
N THR A 3 5.68 -3.30 0.60
CA THR A 3 4.74 -4.07 -0.23
C THR A 3 3.34 -3.63 0.10
N GLY A 4 2.49 -3.42 -0.90
CA GLY A 4 1.05 -3.16 -0.77
C GLY A 4 0.28 -4.24 -1.51
N ILE A 5 -0.84 -4.68 -0.95
CA ILE A 5 -1.71 -5.68 -1.58
C ILE A 5 -3.18 -5.29 -1.42
N ARG A 6 -4.01 -5.80 -2.31
CA ARG A 6 -5.46 -5.70 -2.26
C ARG A 6 -6.12 -7.04 -2.61
N PHE A 7 -7.32 -7.28 -2.11
CA PHE A 7 -8.25 -8.28 -2.62
C PHE A 7 -9.67 -7.93 -2.16
N ALA A 8 -10.67 -8.61 -2.72
CA ALA A 8 -12.05 -8.54 -2.24
C ALA A 8 -12.55 -9.92 -1.81
N ASP A 9 -13.52 -9.95 -0.90
CA ASP A 9 -14.29 -11.15 -0.59
C ASP A 9 -15.47 -11.33 -1.56
N PRO A 10 -16.18 -12.48 -1.54
CA PRO A 10 -17.31 -12.72 -2.44
C PRO A 10 -18.50 -11.76 -2.26
N ALA A 11 -18.54 -11.01 -1.17
CA ALA A 11 -19.57 -9.99 -0.91
C ALA A 11 -19.16 -8.59 -1.43
N GLY A 12 -17.97 -8.45 -2.01
CA GLY A 12 -17.45 -7.17 -2.49
C GLY A 12 -16.73 -6.35 -1.42
N THR A 13 -16.49 -6.89 -0.22
CA THR A 13 -15.70 -6.18 0.79
C THR A 13 -14.26 -6.13 0.33
N MET A 14 -13.70 -4.92 0.23
CA MET A 14 -12.29 -4.72 -0.06
C MET A 14 -11.46 -4.86 1.22
N TYR A 15 -10.34 -5.58 1.08
CA TYR A 15 -9.24 -5.62 2.04
C TYR A 15 -7.98 -5.12 1.36
N PHE A 16 -7.37 -4.10 1.94
CA PHE A 16 -6.15 -3.46 1.43
C PHE A 16 -5.15 -3.33 2.56
N GLY A 17 -3.86 -3.51 2.29
CA GLY A 17 -2.87 -3.39 3.33
C GLY A 17 -1.46 -3.26 2.80
N ARG A 18 -0.51 -2.98 3.71
CA ARG A 18 0.89 -2.84 3.34
C ARG A 18 1.84 -3.24 4.45
N ASN A 19 3.08 -3.53 4.06
CA ASN A 19 4.27 -3.51 4.92
C ASN A 19 5.02 -2.20 4.72
N LEU A 20 5.42 -1.56 5.82
CA LEU A 20 6.41 -0.48 5.79
C LEU A 20 7.77 -1.05 6.18
N ASP A 21 8.67 -1.17 5.20
CA ASP A 21 10.03 -1.66 5.43
C ASP A 21 10.98 -0.47 5.46
N TRP A 22 11.56 -0.18 6.62
CA TRP A 22 12.49 0.94 6.77
C TRP A 22 13.48 0.66 7.89
N THR A 23 14.42 1.58 8.09
CA THR A 23 15.50 1.44 9.08
C THR A 23 15.15 2.08 10.42
N THR A 24 14.22 3.03 10.43
CA THR A 24 13.78 3.74 11.63
C THR A 24 12.29 4.09 11.55
N SER A 25 11.63 4.11 12.70
CA SER A 25 10.28 4.69 12.80
C SER A 25 10.37 6.23 12.68
N TYR A 26 9.30 6.84 12.15
CA TYR A 26 9.08 8.28 12.14
C TYR A 26 8.17 8.72 13.31
N GLY A 27 7.85 7.81 14.23
CA GLY A 27 6.86 8.06 15.28
C GLY A 27 5.42 7.96 14.78
N GLU A 28 5.21 7.27 13.66
CA GLU A 28 3.91 7.07 13.04
C GLU A 28 2.90 6.41 13.99
N ARG A 29 1.66 6.87 13.88
CA ARG A 29 0.51 6.36 14.63
C ARG A 29 -0.71 6.28 13.73
N VAL A 30 -1.76 5.59 14.19
CA VAL A 30 -3.05 5.63 13.50
C VAL A 30 -3.64 7.03 13.65
N VAL A 31 -3.80 7.72 12.53
CA VAL A 31 -4.37 9.07 12.42
C VAL A 31 -5.78 8.96 11.85
N VAL A 32 -6.67 9.81 12.34
CA VAL A 32 -8.02 10.01 11.81
C VAL A 32 -8.16 11.46 11.39
N THR A 33 -8.72 11.68 10.19
CA THR A 33 -9.08 12.99 9.69
C THR A 33 -10.61 13.08 9.51
N PRO A 34 -11.31 13.84 10.37
CA PRO A 34 -12.76 14.00 10.30
C PRO A 34 -13.29 14.62 8.99
N PRO A 35 -14.58 14.40 8.66
CA PRO A 35 -15.23 14.97 7.49
C PRO A 35 -15.19 16.50 7.41
N ALA A 36 -15.09 17.22 8.53
CA ALA A 36 -15.06 18.69 8.55
C ALA A 36 -13.65 19.25 8.85
N ALA A 37 -12.61 18.42 8.76
CA ALA A 37 -11.26 18.82 9.09
C ALA A 37 -10.71 19.90 8.14
N LYS A 38 -10.11 20.94 8.73
CA LYS A 38 -9.41 22.00 8.01
C LYS A 38 -7.92 21.64 7.94
N VAL A 39 -7.54 20.98 6.86
CA VAL A 39 -6.15 20.60 6.58
C VAL A 39 -5.53 21.64 5.64
N PRO A 40 -4.38 22.24 5.99
CA PRO A 40 -3.65 23.11 5.06
C PRO A 40 -3.26 22.35 3.79
N ALA A 41 -3.50 22.97 2.62
CA ALA A 41 -3.05 22.45 1.34
C ALA A 41 -1.88 23.29 0.81
N ALA A 42 -0.93 22.65 0.16
CA ALA A 42 0.19 23.29 -0.50
C ALA A 42 -0.28 24.24 -1.60
N PHE A 43 -1.32 23.85 -2.33
CA PHE A 43 -1.85 24.57 -3.47
C PHE A 43 -3.35 24.81 -3.29
N GLU A 44 -3.86 25.89 -3.86
CA GLU A 44 -5.29 26.14 -3.89
C GLU A 44 -5.99 25.06 -4.73
N ARG A 45 -7.01 24.42 -4.17
CA ARG A 45 -7.81 23.39 -4.83
C ARG A 45 -9.29 23.72 -4.66
N ALA A 46 -9.81 24.57 -5.55
CA ALA A 46 -11.20 25.03 -5.49
C ALA A 46 -12.25 23.90 -5.60
N GLY A 47 -11.85 22.71 -6.08
CA GLY A 47 -12.70 21.52 -6.15
C GLY A 47 -12.73 20.67 -4.88
N ASP A 48 -11.89 20.93 -3.88
CA ASP A 48 -11.91 20.18 -2.63
C ASP A 48 -13.23 20.45 -1.87
N PRO A 49 -13.93 19.43 -1.35
CA PRO A 49 -15.20 19.59 -0.67
C PRO A 49 -14.99 20.21 0.72
N GLU A 50 -15.92 21.10 1.12
CA GLU A 50 -15.97 21.59 2.51
C GLU A 50 -16.12 20.43 3.50
N ARG A 51 -16.83 19.37 3.08
CA ARG A 51 -16.97 18.10 3.77
C ARG A 51 -16.78 16.92 2.81
N GLY A 52 -15.57 16.39 2.74
CA GLY A 52 -15.26 15.12 2.09
C GLY A 52 -15.41 13.91 3.03
N HIS A 53 -14.79 12.81 2.64
CA HIS A 53 -14.78 11.55 3.39
C HIS A 53 -13.98 11.66 4.71
N ALA A 54 -14.42 10.93 5.74
CA ALA A 54 -13.58 10.64 6.89
C ALA A 54 -12.44 9.70 6.45
N VAL A 55 -11.22 9.98 6.89
CA VAL A 55 -10.02 9.22 6.53
C VAL A 55 -9.40 8.64 7.78
N ILE A 56 -8.93 7.39 7.70
CA ILE A 56 -8.16 6.72 8.76
C ILE A 56 -6.97 5.99 8.15
N GLY A 57 -5.82 6.06 8.81
CA GLY A 57 -4.61 5.44 8.29
C GLY A 57 -3.41 5.61 9.20
N MET A 58 -2.28 5.02 8.83
CA MET A 58 -1.01 5.23 9.52
C MET A 58 -0.32 6.47 8.98
N GLY A 59 0.20 7.32 9.85
CA GLY A 59 0.95 8.51 9.45
C GLY A 59 1.46 9.33 10.62
N ILE A 60 1.93 10.54 10.32
CA ILE A 60 2.32 11.56 11.29
C ILE A 60 1.52 12.84 11.04
N ILE A 61 1.36 13.69 12.07
CA ILE A 61 0.76 15.02 11.91
C ILE A 61 1.87 16.07 12.02
N VAL A 62 2.09 16.82 10.95
CA VAL A 62 3.10 17.89 10.89
C VAL A 62 2.39 19.19 10.56
N GLU A 63 2.49 20.18 11.44
CA GLU A 63 1.89 21.51 11.23
C GLU A 63 0.36 21.46 10.94
N GLY A 64 -0.33 20.48 11.53
CA GLY A 64 -1.77 20.25 11.31
C GLY A 64 -2.12 19.49 10.03
N ILE A 65 -1.11 19.03 9.28
CA ILE A 65 -1.25 18.24 8.06
C ILE A 65 -1.05 16.75 8.39
N PRO A 66 -2.03 15.87 8.11
CA PRO A 66 -1.85 14.44 8.25
C PRO A 66 -1.06 13.90 7.06
N LEU A 67 0.17 13.47 7.31
CA LEU A 67 1.04 12.82 6.33
C LEU A 67 0.82 11.31 6.40
N TYR A 68 -0.18 10.83 5.67
CA TYR A 68 -0.51 9.40 5.62
C TYR A 68 0.54 8.62 4.82
N PHE A 69 1.02 7.53 5.42
CA PHE A 69 1.82 6.54 4.72
C PHE A 69 0.90 5.61 3.91
N ASP A 70 -0.24 5.27 4.51
CA ASP A 70 -1.35 4.57 3.89
C ASP A 70 -2.64 4.86 4.66
N CYS A 71 -3.77 4.94 3.96
CA CYS A 71 -5.06 5.26 4.54
C CYS A 71 -6.23 4.71 3.72
N GLY A 72 -7.38 4.58 4.37
CA GLY A 72 -8.67 4.27 3.76
C GLY A 72 -9.74 5.28 4.21
N ASN A 73 -10.87 5.31 3.51
CA ASN A 73 -11.95 6.24 3.78
C ASN A 73 -13.30 5.59 4.07
N ASP A 74 -14.27 6.38 4.50
CA ASP A 74 -15.64 5.93 4.81
C ASP A 74 -16.49 5.54 3.60
N ALA A 75 -15.93 5.57 2.39
CA ALA A 75 -16.55 5.11 1.16
C ALA A 75 -15.93 3.82 0.60
N GLY A 76 -14.89 3.28 1.24
CA GLY A 76 -14.26 2.02 0.84
C GLY A 76 -13.15 2.16 -0.20
N LEU A 77 -12.53 3.34 -0.33
CA LEU A 77 -11.32 3.57 -1.11
C LEU A 77 -10.10 3.58 -0.19
N ALA A 78 -8.99 2.98 -0.62
CA ALA A 78 -7.72 2.98 0.11
C ALA A 78 -6.52 3.29 -0.79
N VAL A 79 -5.45 3.84 -0.20
CA VAL A 79 -4.23 4.24 -0.89
C VAL A 79 -3.01 4.05 0.02
N ALA A 80 -1.89 3.63 -0.56
CA ALA A 80 -0.59 3.54 0.13
C ALA A 80 0.53 4.13 -0.73
N GLY A 81 1.41 4.91 -0.11
CA GLY A 81 2.65 5.40 -0.71
C GLY A 81 3.82 4.46 -0.43
N LEU A 82 4.51 4.02 -1.48
CA LEU A 82 5.63 3.08 -1.39
C LEU A 82 6.90 3.71 -1.99
N ASN A 83 8.06 3.46 -1.37
CA ASN A 83 9.33 4.08 -1.77
C ASN A 83 9.70 3.74 -3.23
N PHE A 84 10.00 4.75 -4.04
CA PHE A 84 10.30 4.65 -5.47
C PHE A 84 11.36 5.67 -5.93
N PRO A 85 12.57 5.66 -5.31
CA PRO A 85 13.51 6.77 -5.40
C PRO A 85 14.31 6.85 -6.71
N GLN A 86 14.42 5.76 -7.47
CA GLN A 86 15.20 5.75 -8.72
C GLN A 86 14.34 6.24 -9.89
N SER A 87 13.06 5.91 -9.89
CA SER A 87 12.15 6.17 -11.01
C SER A 87 11.17 7.33 -10.81
N ALA A 88 10.80 7.69 -9.57
CA ALA A 88 9.87 8.80 -9.34
C ALA A 88 10.43 10.15 -9.86
N ARG A 89 9.62 10.88 -10.64
CA ARG A 89 9.90 12.22 -11.16
C ARG A 89 8.64 13.08 -11.04
N TYR A 90 8.58 13.90 -10.00
CA TYR A 90 7.49 14.87 -9.84
C TYR A 90 7.79 16.18 -10.59
N ALA A 91 6.75 16.96 -10.84
CA ALA A 91 6.92 18.30 -11.39
C ALA A 91 7.68 19.19 -10.38
N ALA A 92 8.64 19.99 -10.87
CA ALA A 92 9.38 20.94 -10.03
C ALA A 92 8.52 22.14 -9.63
N GLU A 93 7.56 22.52 -10.49
CA GLU A 93 6.67 23.68 -10.31
C GLU A 93 5.22 23.24 -10.55
N PRO A 94 4.23 23.90 -9.93
CA PRO A 94 2.82 23.61 -10.18
C PRO A 94 2.44 23.94 -11.63
N ALA A 95 1.56 23.12 -12.21
CA ALA A 95 0.94 23.41 -13.49
C ALA A 95 0.01 24.64 -13.37
N PRO A 96 -0.06 25.49 -14.41
CA PRO A 96 -0.89 26.70 -14.40
C PRO A 96 -2.40 26.40 -14.39
N THR A 97 -2.78 25.18 -14.78
CA THR A 97 -4.15 24.69 -14.89
C THR A 97 -4.23 23.27 -14.34
N GLY A 98 -5.42 22.86 -13.90
CA GLY A 98 -5.62 21.53 -13.30
C GLY A 98 -5.42 21.55 -11.78
N VAL A 99 -5.33 20.36 -11.20
CA VAL A 99 -5.16 20.18 -9.75
C VAL A 99 -3.69 19.90 -9.44
N ASN A 100 -3.09 20.72 -8.59
CA ASN A 100 -1.74 20.50 -8.10
C ASN A 100 -1.79 19.87 -6.71
N VAL A 101 -1.05 18.78 -6.52
CA VAL A 101 -1.00 18.05 -5.25
C VAL A 101 0.47 17.88 -4.87
N ALA A 102 0.86 18.30 -3.67
CA ALA A 102 2.20 17.98 -3.18
C ALA A 102 2.31 16.46 -2.94
N ALA A 103 3.46 15.85 -3.22
CA ALA A 103 3.62 14.40 -3.08
C ALA A 103 3.20 13.86 -1.69
N TYR A 104 3.44 14.62 -0.62
CA TYR A 104 3.05 14.25 0.75
C TYR A 104 1.54 14.32 1.02
N GLU A 105 0.79 15.10 0.22
CA GLU A 105 -0.67 15.24 0.34
C GLU A 105 -1.41 14.16 -0.43
N PHE A 106 -0.74 13.49 -1.38
CA PHE A 106 -1.41 12.65 -2.37
C PHE A 106 -2.29 11.54 -1.76
N PRO A 107 -1.84 10.75 -0.76
CA PRO A 107 -2.70 9.75 -0.13
C PRO A 107 -3.93 10.37 0.55
N PHE A 108 -3.73 11.48 1.28
CA PHE A 108 -4.85 12.18 1.92
C PHE A 108 -5.83 12.75 0.88
N TRP A 109 -5.32 13.40 -0.16
CA TRP A 109 -6.13 13.98 -1.22
C TRP A 109 -6.97 12.93 -1.93
N VAL A 110 -6.40 11.76 -2.25
CA VAL A 110 -7.15 10.64 -2.83
C VAL A 110 -8.28 10.19 -1.88
N ALA A 111 -7.93 9.79 -0.65
CA ALA A 111 -8.89 9.24 0.30
C ALA A 111 -9.96 10.26 0.73
N ARG A 112 -9.65 11.55 0.73
CA ARG A 112 -10.55 12.62 1.15
C ARG A 112 -11.62 12.94 0.11
N ASN A 113 -11.26 12.90 -1.17
CA ASN A 113 -12.04 13.50 -2.24
C ASN A 113 -12.85 12.48 -3.06
N PHE A 114 -12.48 11.20 -3.05
CA PHE A 114 -13.07 10.21 -3.95
C PHE A 114 -13.60 8.99 -3.20
N ALA A 115 -14.65 8.39 -3.74
CA ALA A 115 -15.28 7.18 -3.24
C ALA A 115 -14.84 5.93 -4.02
N THR A 116 -14.47 6.07 -5.29
CA THR A 116 -14.22 4.94 -6.20
C THR A 116 -12.96 5.13 -7.04
N LEU A 117 -12.41 4.04 -7.55
CA LEU A 117 -11.30 4.08 -8.50
C LEU A 117 -11.66 4.81 -9.80
N ASP A 118 -12.92 4.76 -10.25
CA ASP A 118 -13.35 5.48 -11.45
C ASP A 118 -13.26 7.00 -11.26
N GLU A 119 -13.66 7.51 -10.09
CA GLU A 119 -13.48 8.92 -9.75
C GLU A 119 -12.00 9.30 -9.67
N VAL A 120 -11.17 8.43 -9.07
CA VAL A 120 -9.71 8.64 -9.01
C VAL A 120 -9.11 8.69 -10.42
N ARG A 121 -9.43 7.74 -11.31
CA ARG A 121 -8.93 7.72 -12.69
C ARG A 121 -9.29 9.01 -13.42
N ALA A 122 -10.55 9.43 -13.35
CA ALA A 122 -11.03 10.66 -13.99
C ALA A 122 -10.31 11.90 -13.44
N ALA A 123 -10.05 11.95 -12.14
CA ALA A 123 -9.34 13.06 -11.53
C ALA A 123 -7.87 13.12 -11.95
N LEU A 124 -7.19 11.95 -12.00
CA LEU A 124 -5.77 11.87 -12.33
C LEU A 124 -5.42 12.33 -13.75
N GLU A 125 -6.39 12.37 -14.68
CA GLU A 125 -6.20 12.97 -16.01
C GLU A 125 -5.79 14.45 -15.99
N ASN A 126 -6.13 15.17 -14.92
CA ASN A 126 -5.89 16.61 -14.78
C ASN A 126 -5.07 16.97 -13.52
N VAL A 127 -4.35 16.00 -12.95
CA VAL A 127 -3.54 16.18 -11.74
C VAL A 127 -2.06 16.32 -12.08
N THR A 128 -1.39 17.25 -11.42
CA THR A 128 0.07 17.34 -11.38
C THR A 128 0.56 17.10 -9.95
N VAL A 129 1.40 16.08 -9.77
CA VAL A 129 2.10 15.84 -8.50
C VAL A 129 3.39 16.66 -8.49
N VAL A 130 3.55 17.50 -7.46
CA VAL A 130 4.63 18.48 -7.35
C VAL A 130 5.62 18.09 -6.26
N ALA A 131 6.92 18.22 -6.54
CA ALA A 131 8.02 18.04 -5.60
C ALA A 131 8.08 19.20 -4.60
N ARG A 132 7.16 19.21 -3.63
CA ARG A 132 7.13 20.18 -2.55
C ARG A 132 7.31 19.49 -1.20
N ALA A 133 8.33 19.92 -0.46
CA ALA A 133 8.53 19.50 0.92
C ALA A 133 7.45 20.13 1.83
N VAL A 134 7.09 19.43 2.91
CA VAL A 134 6.14 19.97 3.90
C VAL A 134 6.77 21.12 4.69
N ASN A 135 8.06 21.00 5.02
CA ASN A 135 8.90 22.02 5.65
C ASN A 135 10.39 21.72 5.41
N ASP A 136 11.29 22.48 6.03
CA ASP A 136 12.75 22.35 5.83
C ASP A 136 13.35 21.08 6.46
N GLU A 137 12.64 20.41 7.37
CA GLU A 137 13.13 19.22 8.08
C GLU A 137 12.81 17.91 7.34
N LEU A 138 11.68 17.88 6.63
CA LEU A 138 11.17 16.69 5.94
C LEU A 138 11.26 16.87 4.42
N PRO A 139 12.27 16.28 3.76
CA PRO A 139 12.43 16.38 2.32
C PRO A 139 11.32 15.65 1.56
N VAL A 140 11.22 15.90 0.26
CA VAL A 140 10.28 15.21 -0.62
C VAL A 140 10.60 13.72 -0.65
N ALA A 141 9.65 12.89 -0.19
CA ALA A 141 9.72 11.45 -0.35
C ALA A 141 9.38 11.07 -1.79
N ASN A 142 10.25 10.28 -2.43
CA ASN A 142 10.05 9.77 -3.78
C ASN A 142 9.26 8.47 -3.71
N LEU A 143 7.99 8.54 -4.07
CA LEU A 143 6.99 7.48 -3.93
C LEU A 143 6.29 7.17 -5.26
N HIS A 144 5.79 5.94 -5.36
CA HIS A 144 4.65 5.58 -6.20
C HIS A 144 3.50 5.11 -5.31
N TRP A 145 2.30 4.98 -5.86
CA TRP A 145 1.12 4.67 -5.06
C TRP A 145 0.35 3.48 -5.62
N ILE A 146 -0.16 2.63 -4.72
CA ILE A 146 -1.23 1.69 -5.02
C ILE A 146 -2.52 2.25 -4.44
N ILE A 147 -3.59 2.25 -5.22
CA ILE A 147 -4.93 2.73 -4.85
C ILE A 147 -5.90 1.60 -5.16
N GLY A 148 -6.82 1.27 -4.26
CA GLY A 148 -7.77 0.18 -4.45
C GLY A 148 -9.16 0.47 -3.86
N ASP A 149 -10.16 -0.19 -4.43
CA ASP A 149 -11.55 -0.24 -3.94
C ASP A 149 -12.12 -1.68 -4.08
N GLU A 150 -13.44 -1.85 -4.03
CA GLU A 150 -14.10 -3.15 -4.21
C GLU A 150 -13.96 -3.77 -5.61
N THR A 151 -13.57 -2.98 -6.61
CA THR A 151 -13.48 -3.42 -8.02
C THR A 151 -12.10 -3.90 -8.42
N GLY A 152 -11.04 -3.32 -7.85
CA GLY A 152 -9.66 -3.60 -8.27
C GLY A 152 -8.63 -2.73 -7.55
N SER A 153 -7.47 -2.61 -8.17
CA SER A 153 -6.47 -1.60 -7.81
C SER A 153 -5.75 -1.04 -9.04
N ILE A 154 -5.11 0.12 -8.84
CA ILE A 154 -4.26 0.80 -9.82
C ILE A 154 -2.92 1.15 -9.18
N ALA A 155 -1.87 1.16 -9.98
CA ALA A 155 -0.56 1.72 -9.62
C ALA A 155 -0.36 3.08 -10.30
N VAL A 156 0.01 4.10 -9.52
CA VAL A 156 0.27 5.46 -10.01
C VAL A 156 1.76 5.76 -9.87
N GLU A 157 2.43 5.97 -11.01
CA GLU A 157 3.86 6.27 -11.09
C GLU A 157 4.08 7.60 -11.80
N CYS A 158 4.71 8.57 -11.14
CA CYS A 158 5.21 9.77 -11.81
C CYS A 158 6.60 9.49 -12.38
N LEU A 159 6.73 9.41 -13.69
CA LEU A 159 7.98 9.05 -14.39
C LEU A 159 8.54 10.26 -15.16
N GLU A 160 9.72 10.09 -15.76
CA GLU A 160 10.39 11.15 -16.52
C GLU A 160 9.54 11.70 -17.68
N ASP A 161 8.68 10.88 -18.27
CA ASP A 161 7.76 11.24 -19.35
C ASP A 161 6.33 11.56 -18.89
N GLY A 162 6.11 11.68 -17.57
CA GLY A 162 4.85 12.08 -16.95
C GLY A 162 4.22 11.02 -16.05
N MET A 163 3.01 11.31 -15.57
CA MET A 163 2.25 10.36 -14.74
C MET A 163 1.74 9.20 -15.58
N ARG A 164 1.93 7.98 -15.07
CA ARG A 164 1.36 6.73 -15.57
C ARG A 164 0.40 6.19 -14.52
N VAL A 165 -0.79 5.81 -14.99
CA VAL A 165 -1.79 5.09 -14.21
C VAL A 165 -1.92 3.71 -14.85
N TRP A 166 -1.55 2.67 -14.10
CA TRP A 166 -1.59 1.29 -14.55
C TRP A 166 -2.74 0.56 -13.86
N GLU A 167 -3.51 -0.20 -14.62
CA GLU A 167 -4.40 -1.20 -14.03
C GLU A 167 -3.54 -2.30 -13.38
N ASP A 168 -3.79 -2.57 -12.10
CA ASP A 168 -3.07 -3.59 -11.34
C ASP A 168 -3.91 -4.88 -11.25
N ASP A 169 -3.74 -5.72 -12.26
CA ASP A 169 -4.42 -7.00 -12.42
C ASP A 169 -3.81 -8.15 -11.59
N VAL A 170 -2.87 -7.85 -10.67
CA VAL A 170 -2.43 -8.78 -9.62
C VAL A 170 -2.70 -8.26 -8.20
N ASP A 171 -3.24 -7.05 -8.08
CA ASP A 171 -3.53 -6.38 -6.82
C ASP A 171 -2.32 -6.35 -5.85
N VAL A 172 -1.12 -6.07 -6.38
CA VAL A 172 0.14 -6.03 -5.63
C VAL A 172 1.07 -4.96 -6.18
N LEU A 173 1.64 -4.15 -5.28
CA LEU A 173 2.71 -3.19 -5.60
C LEU A 173 3.88 -3.32 -4.62
N THR A 174 5.12 -3.09 -5.09
CA THR A 174 6.31 -3.05 -4.22
C THR A 174 7.10 -1.77 -4.38
N ASN A 175 8.31 -1.81 -4.94
CA ASN A 175 9.20 -0.69 -5.15
C ASN A 175 9.76 -0.79 -6.56
N GLU A 176 10.98 -0.29 -6.77
CA GLU A 176 11.71 -0.38 -8.03
C GLU A 176 11.77 -1.79 -8.65
N PRO A 177 11.83 -1.89 -9.99
CA PRO A 177 11.65 -0.82 -10.99
C PRO A 177 10.16 -0.56 -11.26
N THR A 178 9.79 -0.03 -12.42
CA THR A 178 8.40 0.32 -12.75
C THR A 178 7.44 -0.87 -12.72
N PHE A 179 6.15 -0.60 -12.48
CA PHE A 179 5.08 -1.59 -12.45
C PHE A 179 5.02 -2.42 -13.73
N CYS A 180 5.16 -1.77 -14.90
CA CYS A 180 5.13 -2.48 -16.19
C CYS A 180 6.29 -3.48 -16.33
N TRP A 181 7.45 -3.21 -15.73
CA TRP A 181 8.55 -4.17 -15.68
C TRP A 181 8.22 -5.35 -14.78
N HIS A 182 7.66 -5.11 -13.59
CA HIS A 182 7.25 -6.19 -12.67
C HIS A 182 6.21 -7.11 -13.31
N ARG A 183 5.24 -6.55 -14.02
CA ARG A 183 4.26 -7.30 -14.83
C ARG A 183 4.92 -8.21 -15.87
N GLN A 184 5.95 -7.73 -16.58
CA GLN A 184 6.70 -8.59 -17.50
C GLN A 184 7.53 -9.63 -16.76
N ASN A 185 8.11 -9.29 -15.61
CA ASN A 185 8.91 -10.19 -14.80
C ASN A 185 8.11 -11.40 -14.30
N LEU A 186 6.82 -11.24 -13.97
CA LEU A 186 5.94 -12.35 -13.59
C LEU A 186 5.92 -13.49 -14.63
N ARG A 187 6.16 -13.19 -15.91
CA ARG A 187 6.17 -14.20 -16.98
C ARG A 187 7.32 -15.20 -16.87
N ASN A 188 8.36 -14.90 -16.10
CA ASN A 188 9.43 -15.86 -15.80
C ASN A 188 8.95 -16.97 -14.85
N TYR A 189 7.81 -16.79 -14.19
CA TYR A 189 7.31 -17.63 -13.11
C TYR A 189 5.99 -18.36 -13.47
N ILE A 190 5.64 -18.42 -14.75
CA ILE A 190 4.39 -19.07 -15.24
C ILE A 190 4.29 -20.55 -14.89
N SER A 191 5.40 -21.20 -14.55
CA SER A 191 5.45 -22.60 -14.17
C SER A 191 5.23 -22.83 -12.68
N LEU A 192 5.17 -21.78 -11.86
CA LEU A 192 4.85 -21.92 -10.45
C LEU A 192 3.40 -22.36 -10.29
N THR A 193 3.17 -23.28 -9.36
CA THR A 193 1.84 -23.78 -9.01
C THR A 193 1.80 -24.22 -7.54
N GLU A 194 0.63 -24.20 -6.93
CA GLU A 194 0.32 -24.79 -5.64
C GLU A 194 0.25 -26.33 -5.67
N ASP A 195 0.13 -26.92 -6.87
CA ASP A 195 -0.01 -28.37 -7.05
C ASP A 195 1.26 -29.13 -6.64
N GLU A 196 1.06 -30.32 -6.07
CA GLU A 196 2.15 -31.25 -5.84
C GLU A 196 2.62 -31.85 -7.17
N PRO A 197 3.92 -31.74 -7.54
CA PRO A 197 4.40 -32.32 -8.78
C PRO A 197 4.26 -33.85 -8.80
N ALA A 198 3.93 -34.40 -9.97
CA ALA A 198 3.89 -35.85 -10.16
C ALA A 198 5.28 -36.49 -9.97
N HIS A 199 5.30 -37.77 -9.58
CA HIS A 199 6.53 -38.57 -9.57
C HIS A 199 7.08 -38.68 -10.99
N VAL A 200 8.40 -38.57 -11.14
CA VAL A 200 9.06 -38.66 -12.45
C VAL A 200 10.24 -39.61 -12.41
N THR A 201 10.58 -40.17 -13.57
CA THR A 201 11.78 -40.98 -13.73
C THR A 201 12.76 -40.27 -14.67
N TRP A 202 13.96 -39.98 -14.17
CA TRP A 202 15.07 -39.47 -14.97
C TRP A 202 16.10 -40.58 -15.18
N ASP A 203 16.14 -41.14 -16.40
CA ASP A 203 16.86 -42.38 -16.74
C ASP A 203 16.48 -43.55 -15.82
N LYS A 204 17.25 -43.79 -14.75
CA LYS A 204 17.03 -44.87 -13.77
C LYS A 204 16.64 -44.35 -12.38
N ALA A 205 16.64 -43.04 -12.17
CA ALA A 205 16.31 -42.43 -10.89
C ALA A 205 14.82 -42.11 -10.84
N GLU A 206 14.11 -42.72 -9.89
CA GLU A 206 12.77 -42.30 -9.50
C GLU A 206 12.90 -41.09 -8.56
N LEU A 207 12.24 -40.00 -8.92
CA LEU A 207 12.24 -38.75 -8.19
C LEU A 207 10.83 -38.48 -7.67
N ILE A 208 10.71 -38.43 -6.35
CA ILE A 208 9.46 -38.19 -5.63
C ILE A 208 9.59 -36.91 -4.79
N PRO A 209 8.53 -36.10 -4.66
CA PRO A 209 8.51 -34.95 -3.75
C PRO A 209 8.88 -35.35 -2.31
N PHE A 210 9.58 -34.46 -1.59
CA PHE A 210 9.82 -34.63 -0.15
C PHE A 210 8.59 -34.28 0.72
N GLY A 211 7.56 -33.68 0.11
CA GLY A 211 6.34 -33.19 0.74
C GLY A 211 5.70 -32.09 -0.11
N SER A 212 4.75 -31.36 0.47
CA SER A 212 4.05 -30.23 -0.19
C SER A 212 4.96 -29.03 -0.47
N GLY A 213 4.68 -28.30 -1.55
CA GLY A 213 5.40 -27.06 -1.91
C GLY A 213 6.38 -27.12 -3.09
N PRO A 214 6.84 -28.28 -3.61
CA PRO A 214 7.73 -28.30 -4.78
C PRO A 214 7.16 -27.67 -6.06
N GLY A 215 5.83 -27.53 -6.20
CA GLY A 215 5.21 -26.76 -7.28
C GLY A 215 5.60 -25.27 -7.28
N MET A 216 5.99 -24.73 -6.12
CA MET A 216 6.46 -23.35 -5.97
C MET A 216 7.98 -23.23 -6.12
N GLN A 217 8.69 -24.31 -6.44
CA GLN A 217 10.14 -24.27 -6.62
C GLN A 217 10.51 -23.29 -7.75
N GLY A 218 11.38 -22.31 -7.43
CA GLY A 218 11.76 -21.22 -8.33
C GLY A 218 11.24 -19.85 -7.91
N ILE A 219 10.29 -19.79 -6.96
CA ILE A 219 9.88 -18.52 -6.35
C ILE A 219 11.10 -17.85 -5.66
N PRO A 220 11.37 -16.55 -5.91
CA PRO A 220 12.51 -15.89 -5.32
C PRO A 220 12.28 -15.68 -3.82
N GLY A 221 13.32 -15.93 -3.03
CA GLY A 221 13.27 -15.89 -1.56
C GLY A 221 13.97 -14.69 -0.91
N ASP A 222 14.64 -13.84 -1.70
CA ASP A 222 15.26 -12.62 -1.21
C ASP A 222 14.24 -11.49 -1.00
N TYR A 223 14.67 -10.40 -0.35
CA TYR A 223 13.82 -9.27 0.05
C TYR A 223 13.87 -8.07 -0.91
N SER A 224 14.42 -8.24 -2.13
CA SER A 224 14.40 -7.17 -3.13
C SER A 224 12.97 -6.83 -3.57
N GLY A 225 12.77 -5.62 -4.12
CA GLY A 225 11.49 -5.20 -4.73
C GLY A 225 10.94 -6.26 -5.71
N PRO A 226 11.70 -6.68 -6.74
CA PRO A 226 11.27 -7.70 -7.69
C PRO A 226 10.91 -9.05 -7.06
N ALA A 227 11.71 -9.54 -6.10
CA ALA A 227 11.44 -10.82 -5.46
C ALA A 227 10.18 -10.78 -4.60
N ARG A 228 10.01 -9.73 -3.79
CA ARG A 228 8.80 -9.52 -2.99
C ARG A 228 7.57 -9.32 -3.87
N PHE A 229 7.68 -8.67 -5.02
CA PHE A 229 6.57 -8.52 -5.96
C PHE A 229 6.07 -9.88 -6.47
N VAL A 230 6.99 -10.72 -6.99
CA VAL A 230 6.66 -12.06 -7.49
C VAL A 230 6.03 -12.91 -6.40
N LYS A 231 6.64 -12.91 -5.20
CA LYS A 231 6.16 -13.71 -4.08
C LYS A 231 4.79 -13.26 -3.59
N ALA A 232 4.60 -11.95 -3.38
CA ALA A 232 3.31 -11.41 -2.95
C ALA A 232 2.21 -11.61 -4.00
N ALA A 233 2.50 -11.41 -5.29
CA ALA A 233 1.54 -11.65 -6.37
C ALA A 233 1.11 -13.13 -6.42
N PHE A 234 2.06 -14.06 -6.33
CA PHE A 234 1.73 -15.49 -6.27
C PHE A 234 0.88 -15.82 -5.04
N VAL A 235 1.29 -15.39 -3.84
CA VAL A 235 0.57 -15.69 -2.61
C VAL A 235 -0.82 -15.05 -2.62
N ASN A 236 -0.97 -13.80 -3.07
CA ASN A 236 -2.25 -13.11 -3.13
C ASN A 236 -3.24 -13.80 -4.09
N GLY A 237 -2.75 -14.17 -5.28
CA GLY A 237 -3.55 -14.78 -6.34
C GLY A 237 -3.97 -16.23 -6.07
N HIS A 238 -3.21 -16.98 -5.25
CA HIS A 238 -3.53 -18.37 -4.90
C HIS A 238 -4.13 -18.51 -3.50
N TYR A 239 -4.25 -17.43 -2.72
CA TYR A 239 -4.88 -17.50 -1.40
C TYR A 239 -6.39 -17.74 -1.56
N PRO A 240 -6.97 -18.80 -0.95
CA PRO A 240 -8.40 -19.08 -1.08
C PRO A 240 -9.29 -17.95 -0.57
N GLU A 241 -10.41 -17.71 -1.25
CA GLU A 241 -11.41 -16.75 -0.78
C GLU A 241 -11.86 -17.07 0.65
N GLN A 242 -12.02 -16.03 1.46
CA GLN A 242 -12.52 -16.14 2.83
C GLN A 242 -13.83 -15.36 2.96
N ALA A 243 -14.72 -15.81 3.85
CA ALA A 243 -16.06 -15.24 3.97
C ALA A 243 -16.22 -14.31 5.19
N SER A 244 -15.34 -14.41 6.19
CA SER A 244 -15.46 -13.63 7.43
C SER A 244 -14.41 -12.52 7.50
N GLU A 245 -14.74 -11.42 8.19
CA GLU A 245 -13.81 -10.32 8.47
C GLU A 245 -12.52 -10.84 9.11
N ALA A 246 -12.62 -11.70 10.12
CA ALA A 246 -11.46 -12.22 10.85
C ALA A 246 -10.54 -13.08 9.94
N ASP A 247 -11.13 -13.91 9.09
CA ASP A 247 -10.38 -14.76 8.16
C ASP A 247 -9.74 -13.93 7.03
N ASN A 248 -10.43 -12.90 6.53
CA ASN A 248 -9.86 -11.99 5.53
C ASN A 248 -8.77 -11.09 6.11
N VAL A 249 -8.91 -10.59 7.34
CA VAL A 249 -7.81 -9.91 8.04
C VAL A 249 -6.64 -10.87 8.23
N THR A 250 -6.90 -12.13 8.59
CA THR A 250 -5.85 -13.15 8.66
C THR A 250 -5.18 -13.36 7.30
N ARG A 251 -5.95 -13.49 6.21
CA ARG A 251 -5.44 -13.58 4.83
C ARG A 251 -4.50 -12.42 4.52
N LEU A 252 -4.93 -11.19 4.78
CA LEU A 252 -4.15 -9.98 4.52
C LEU A 252 -2.78 -10.02 5.21
N PHE A 253 -2.77 -10.30 6.52
CA PHE A 253 -1.54 -10.35 7.31
C PHE A 253 -0.66 -11.57 6.96
N ARG A 254 -1.23 -12.70 6.54
CA ARG A 254 -0.46 -13.86 6.07
C ARG A 254 0.19 -13.61 4.71
N THR A 255 -0.51 -12.96 3.79
CA THR A 255 0.03 -12.58 2.48
C THR A 255 1.17 -11.57 2.64
N LEU A 256 0.96 -10.49 3.40
CA LEU A 256 2.02 -9.51 3.69
C LEU A 256 3.17 -10.10 4.51
N GLY A 257 2.86 -10.98 5.47
CA GLY A 257 3.86 -11.71 6.26
C GLY A 257 4.78 -12.60 5.44
N SER A 258 4.33 -13.07 4.27
CA SER A 258 5.17 -13.87 3.35
C SER A 258 6.35 -13.08 2.77
N VAL A 259 6.27 -11.76 2.79
CA VAL A 259 7.28 -10.83 2.25
C VAL A 259 7.74 -9.79 3.29
N ALA A 260 7.40 -9.98 4.56
CA ALA A 260 7.92 -9.16 5.65
C ALA A 260 9.43 -9.40 5.81
N VAL A 261 10.17 -8.31 6.00
CA VAL A 261 11.64 -8.29 6.09
C VAL A 261 12.06 -8.42 7.56
N PRO A 262 12.70 -9.54 7.96
CA PRO A 262 13.25 -9.69 9.30
C PRO A 262 14.50 -8.81 9.47
N ASP A 263 14.74 -8.38 10.70
CA ASP A 263 15.99 -7.71 11.05
C ASP A 263 17.21 -8.60 10.72
N GLY A 264 18.28 -7.96 10.23
CA GLY A 264 19.50 -8.65 9.78
C GLY A 264 19.48 -9.18 8.34
N CYS A 265 18.33 -9.23 7.66
CA CYS A 265 18.22 -9.82 6.32
C CYS A 265 18.53 -8.85 5.16
N ALA A 266 18.35 -7.53 5.35
CA ALA A 266 18.53 -6.52 4.30
C ALA A 266 19.36 -5.34 4.79
N ARG A 267 20.68 -5.37 4.57
CA ARG A 267 21.59 -4.28 4.98
C ARG A 267 21.68 -3.19 3.92
N MET A 268 21.49 -1.94 4.31
CA MET A 268 21.66 -0.76 3.48
C MET A 268 23.13 -0.32 3.39
N ALA A 269 23.44 0.58 2.46
CA ALA A 269 24.80 1.05 2.21
C ALA A 269 25.45 1.78 3.40
N ASP A 270 24.63 2.41 4.24
CA ASP A 270 25.06 3.07 5.49
C ASP A 270 25.28 2.10 6.66
N GLY A 271 25.05 0.80 6.45
CA GLY A 271 25.21 -0.26 7.45
C GLY A 271 23.96 -0.54 8.29
N SER A 272 22.91 0.26 8.18
CA SER A 272 21.63 0.00 8.83
C SER A 272 20.90 -1.20 8.20
N TYR A 273 19.99 -1.82 8.94
CA TYR A 273 19.16 -2.91 8.43
C TYR A 273 17.74 -2.43 8.21
N GLU A 274 17.24 -2.69 7.01
CA GLU A 274 15.83 -2.52 6.73
C GLU A 274 15.06 -3.71 7.32
N LYS A 275 13.95 -3.41 8.00
CA LYS A 275 13.01 -4.41 8.51
C LYS A 275 11.58 -3.92 8.32
N THR A 276 10.61 -4.82 8.30
CA THR A 276 9.18 -4.44 8.32
C THR A 276 8.87 -3.83 9.68
N LEU A 277 8.74 -2.50 9.75
CA LEU A 277 8.43 -1.80 11.00
C LEU A 277 6.99 -2.07 11.45
N TYR A 278 6.08 -2.13 10.50
CA TYR A 278 4.70 -2.51 10.74
C TYR A 278 4.05 -3.12 9.49
N THR A 279 2.96 -3.85 9.73
CA THR A 279 1.99 -4.27 8.74
C THR A 279 0.63 -3.64 9.09
N SER A 280 0.02 -2.98 8.11
CA SER A 280 -1.32 -2.39 8.26
C SER A 280 -2.32 -3.00 7.30
N GLY A 281 -3.60 -2.82 7.61
CA GLY A 281 -4.72 -3.22 6.78
C GLY A 281 -5.93 -2.31 6.92
N PHE A 282 -6.82 -2.35 5.95
CA PHE A 282 -8.09 -1.65 5.94
C PHE A 282 -9.16 -2.57 5.36
N SER A 283 -10.30 -2.69 6.04
CA SER A 283 -11.50 -3.36 5.57
C SER A 283 -12.59 -2.34 5.28
N SER A 284 -13.15 -2.36 4.06
CA SER A 284 -14.23 -1.45 3.67
C SER A 284 -15.56 -1.75 4.37
N ALA A 285 -15.82 -3.02 4.76
CA ALA A 285 -17.11 -3.44 5.32
C ALA A 285 -17.50 -2.67 6.59
N ARG A 286 -16.52 -2.36 7.43
CA ARG A 286 -16.71 -1.59 8.67
C ARG A 286 -15.79 -0.38 8.77
N CYS A 287 -15.14 0.00 7.67
CA CYS A 287 -14.13 1.06 7.62
C CYS A 287 -13.15 0.94 8.80
N THR A 288 -12.61 -0.27 8.98
CA THR A 288 -11.77 -0.60 10.14
C THR A 288 -10.33 -0.70 9.68
N TYR A 289 -9.46 0.05 10.35
CA TYR A 289 -8.04 0.02 10.13
C TYR A 289 -7.37 -0.95 11.10
N TYR A 290 -6.47 -1.77 10.61
CA TYR A 290 -5.75 -2.80 11.35
C TYR A 290 -4.26 -2.52 11.34
N HIS A 291 -3.56 -2.85 12.41
CA HIS A 291 -2.13 -2.62 12.53
C HIS A 291 -1.48 -3.64 13.47
N ALA A 292 -0.31 -4.14 13.08
CA ALA A 292 0.62 -4.84 13.96
C ALA A 292 2.03 -4.32 13.69
N SER A 293 2.84 -4.19 14.75
CA SER A 293 4.22 -3.71 14.65
C SER A 293 5.21 -4.86 14.65
N TYR A 294 6.48 -4.58 14.34
CA TYR A 294 7.54 -5.58 14.40
C TYR A 294 7.70 -6.20 15.81
N ASP A 295 7.66 -5.36 16.85
CA ASP A 295 7.94 -5.76 18.23
C ASP A 295 6.67 -6.22 18.99
N ASP A 296 5.49 -5.88 18.48
CA ASP A 296 4.20 -6.37 18.95
C ASP A 296 3.35 -6.84 17.74
N PRO A 297 3.34 -8.16 17.46
CA PRO A 297 2.63 -8.73 16.33
C PRO A 297 1.12 -8.85 16.57
N GLN A 298 0.59 -8.44 17.73
CA GLN A 298 -0.85 -8.44 17.97
C GLN A 298 -1.53 -7.49 17.00
N ILE A 299 -2.46 -8.02 16.19
CA ILE A 299 -3.27 -7.23 15.28
C ILE A 299 -4.27 -6.42 16.10
N ARG A 300 -4.10 -5.10 16.10
CA ARG A 300 -5.00 -4.14 16.72
C ARG A 300 -5.96 -3.56 15.68
N ALA A 301 -7.20 -3.31 16.08
CA ALA A 301 -8.26 -2.81 15.21
C ALA A 301 -8.73 -1.42 15.65
N TYR A 302 -8.95 -0.54 14.69
CA TYR A 302 -9.37 0.85 14.87
C TYR A 302 -10.59 1.10 13.97
N PRO A 303 -11.81 0.78 14.41
CA PRO A 303 -13.00 0.98 13.61
C PRO A 303 -13.34 2.47 13.56
N LEU A 304 -13.54 3.02 12.36
CA LEU A 304 -13.86 4.43 12.17
C LEU A 304 -15.16 4.84 12.89
N SER A 305 -16.08 3.91 13.06
CA SER A 305 -17.33 4.08 13.83
C SER A 305 -17.12 4.33 15.33
N SER A 306 -15.93 4.08 15.87
CA SER A 306 -15.57 4.37 17.26
C SER A 306 -14.90 5.73 17.46
N CYS A 307 -14.63 6.46 16.38
CA CYS A 307 -13.92 7.72 16.40
C CYS A 307 -14.86 8.93 16.54
N ASP A 308 -14.41 10.00 17.22
CA ASP A 308 -15.12 11.28 17.21
C ASP A 308 -14.84 12.02 15.89
N LEU A 309 -15.81 11.99 14.98
CA LEU A 309 -15.74 12.64 13.67
C LEU A 309 -16.34 14.05 13.65
N SER A 310 -16.70 14.62 14.80
CA SER A 310 -17.25 15.98 14.89
C SER A 310 -16.19 17.08 14.84
N GLY A 311 -14.93 16.71 15.04
CA GLY A 311 -13.79 17.63 15.06
C GLY A 311 -13.47 18.28 13.72
N VAL A 312 -12.64 19.33 13.78
CA VAL A 312 -12.20 20.11 12.61
C VAL A 312 -10.69 20.03 12.38
N HIS A 313 -10.01 19.09 13.03
CA HIS A 313 -8.57 18.84 12.89
C HIS A 313 -8.31 17.32 12.86
N PRO A 314 -7.23 16.88 12.18
CA PRO A 314 -6.77 15.50 12.30
C PRO A 314 -6.29 15.22 13.72
N PHE A 315 -6.43 13.96 14.16
CA PHE A 315 -5.98 13.54 15.49
C PHE A 315 -5.42 12.12 15.46
N VAL A 316 -4.57 11.82 16.44
CA VAL A 316 -3.96 10.50 16.63
C VAL A 316 -4.86 9.66 17.52
N MET A 317 -5.11 8.42 17.12
CA MET A 317 -5.79 7.44 17.95
C MET A 317 -4.89 7.03 19.12
N PRO A 318 -5.44 6.87 20.34
CA PRO A 318 -4.68 6.27 21.43
C PRO A 318 -4.28 4.85 21.04
N ASP A 319 -3.13 4.39 21.53
CA ASP A 319 -2.70 3.01 21.31
C ASP A 319 -3.81 2.07 21.81
N ALA A 320 -4.33 1.20 20.94
CA ALA A 320 -5.43 0.29 21.30
C ALA A 320 -5.00 -0.59 22.48
N ALA A 321 -5.79 -0.59 23.57
CA ALA A 321 -5.50 -1.32 24.79
C ALA A 321 -5.51 -2.85 24.62
#